data_AF-A0A1Q9AY19-F1
#
_entry.id   AF-A0A1Q9AY19-F1
#
_cell.length_a   1.000
_cell.length_b   1.000
_cell.length_c   1.000
_cell.angle_alpha   90.00
_cell.angle_beta   90.00
_cell.angle_gamma   90.00
#
_symmetry.space_group_name_H-M   'P 1'
#
loop_
_entity.id
_entity.type
_entity.pdbx_description
1 polymer ?
#
loop_
_entity_poly.entity_id
_entity_poly.type
_entity_poly.pdbx_seq_one_letter_code
_entity_poly.pdbx_strand_id
1 'polypeptide(L)'
;MANRRGIDTKRQVKDLLQQELPMVYRIALDLVKDSRVPPSARAKLISDIFRAGGLFIDAGDDRPKEPYEMSAEEIQAELTRLQSRRGQNSAEIFD
;
A
#
# COMPACT_ATOMS: atom_id res chain seq x y z
N MET A 1 9.03 -2.32 -30.58
CA MET A 1 9.42 -1.00 -30.01
C MET A 1 8.25 -0.17 -29.44
N ALA A 2 7.05 -0.74 -29.21
CA ALA A 2 5.89 0.02 -28.70
C ALA A 2 5.78 0.10 -27.15
N ASN A 3 6.39 -0.85 -26.42
CA ASN A 3 6.18 -1.00 -24.98
C ASN A 3 6.96 0.03 -24.11
N ARG A 4 8.13 0.52 -24.56
CA ARG A 4 8.92 1.51 -23.81
C ARG A 4 8.20 2.86 -23.67
N ARG A 5 7.60 3.36 -24.76
CA ARG A 5 6.84 4.63 -24.76
C ARG A 5 5.70 4.64 -23.74
N GLY A 6 4.95 3.55 -23.60
CA GLY A 6 3.84 3.46 -22.64
C GLY A 6 4.28 3.39 -21.17
N ILE A 7 5.44 2.77 -20.90
CA ILE A 7 6.05 2.73 -19.56
C ILE A 7 6.57 4.12 -19.17
N ASP A 8 7.20 4.83 -20.12
CA ASP A 8 7.74 6.17 -19.90
C ASP A 8 6.61 7.19 -19.62
N THR A 9 5.48 7.11 -20.32
CA THR A 9 4.31 7.96 -20.05
C THR A 9 3.72 7.71 -18.66
N LYS A 10 3.58 6.45 -18.25
CA LYS A 10 3.08 6.13 -16.90
C LYS A 10 4.00 6.66 -15.81
N ARG A 11 5.31 6.57 -16.00
CA ARG A 11 6.30 7.15 -15.08
C ARG A 11 6.19 8.66 -15.02
N GLN A 12 6.14 9.34 -16.17
CA GLN A 12 5.99 10.80 -16.24
C GLN A 12 4.71 11.28 -15.56
N VAL A 13 3.59 10.60 -15.75
CA VAL A 13 2.32 10.93 -15.08
C VAL A 13 2.45 10.73 -13.57
N LYS A 14 3.09 9.65 -13.12
CA LYS A 14 3.33 9.42 -11.70
C LYS A 14 4.20 10.52 -11.09
N ASP A 15 5.28 10.89 -11.75
CA ASP A 15 6.20 11.92 -11.27
C ASP A 15 5.50 13.28 -11.19
N LEU A 16 4.69 13.64 -12.20
CA LEU A 16 3.87 14.85 -12.19
C LEU A 16 2.86 14.82 -11.03
N LEU A 17 2.13 13.71 -10.85
CA LEU A 17 1.19 13.57 -9.73
C LEU A 17 1.90 13.74 -8.39
N GLN A 18 3.09 13.14 -8.20
CA GLN A 18 3.86 13.27 -6.97
C GLN A 18 4.29 14.72 -6.69
N GLN A 19 4.65 15.47 -7.72
CA GLN A 19 4.98 16.90 -7.60
C GLN A 19 3.76 17.74 -7.21
N GLU A 20 2.60 17.41 -7.78
CA GLU A 20 1.34 18.15 -7.57
C GLU A 20 0.59 17.73 -6.28
N LEU A 21 0.97 16.62 -5.65
CA LEU A 21 0.31 16.08 -4.44
C LEU A 21 0.05 17.13 -3.35
N PRO A 22 1.01 18.02 -2.99
CA PRO A 22 0.77 19.04 -1.96
C PRO A 22 -0.33 20.03 -2.34
N MET A 23 -0.45 20.38 -3.63
CA MET A 23 -1.48 21.29 -4.13
C MET A 23 -2.85 20.59 -4.15
N VAL A 24 -2.91 19.35 -4.65
CA VAL A 24 -4.13 18.53 -4.64
C VAL A 24 -4.64 18.34 -3.22
N TYR A 25 -3.74 18.12 -2.25
CA TYR A 25 -4.08 17.98 -0.84
C TYR A 25 -4.72 19.26 -0.27
N ARG A 26 -4.20 20.44 -0.60
CA ARG A 26 -4.79 21.73 -0.17
C ARG A 26 -6.19 21.92 -0.74
N ILE A 27 -6.40 21.63 -2.02
CA ILE A 27 -7.73 21.70 -2.64
C ILE A 27 -8.71 20.76 -1.92
N ALA A 28 -8.29 19.52 -1.62
CA ALA A 28 -9.13 18.57 -0.90
C ALA A 28 -9.51 19.09 0.50
N LEU A 29 -8.58 19.72 1.22
CA LEU A 29 -8.87 20.33 2.52
C LEU A 29 -9.86 21.49 2.43
N ASP A 30 -9.75 22.33 1.40
CA ASP A 30 -10.68 23.45 1.19
C ASP A 30 -12.09 22.95 0.87
N LEU A 31 -12.20 21.91 0.03
CA LEU A 31 -13.47 21.27 -0.30
C LEU A 31 -14.12 20.60 0.91
N VAL A 32 -13.33 20.00 1.81
CA VAL A 32 -13.85 19.41 3.05
C VAL A 32 -14.46 20.48 3.96
N LYS A 33 -13.95 21.71 3.93
CA LYS A 33 -14.48 22.83 4.73
C LYS A 33 -15.67 23.55 4.06
N ASP A 34 -15.91 23.32 2.77
CA ASP A 34 -16.99 23.96 2.03
C ASP A 34 -18.36 23.34 2.36
N SER A 35 -19.25 24.14 2.91
CA SER A 35 -20.61 23.73 3.28
C SER A 35 -21.52 23.48 2.07
N ARG A 36 -21.15 23.95 0.88
CA ARG A 36 -21.87 23.72 -0.38
C ARG A 36 -21.62 22.31 -0.94
N VAL A 37 -20.55 21.64 -0.52
CA VAL A 37 -20.24 20.28 -0.94
C VAL A 37 -21.25 19.32 -0.29
N PRO A 38 -21.87 18.39 -1.06
CA PRO A 38 -22.79 17.41 -0.52
C PRO A 38 -22.18 16.62 0.64
N PRO A 39 -22.92 16.34 1.73
CA PRO A 39 -22.38 15.65 2.91
C PRO A 39 -21.68 14.32 2.60
N SER A 40 -22.22 13.53 1.68
CA SER A 40 -21.62 12.26 1.24
C SER A 40 -20.29 12.44 0.52
N ALA A 41 -20.19 13.44 -0.36
CA ALA A 41 -18.94 13.78 -1.05
C ALA A 41 -17.88 14.29 -0.07
N ARG A 42 -18.27 15.11 0.90
CA ARG A 42 -17.38 15.58 1.98
C ARG A 42 -16.88 14.42 2.84
N ALA A 43 -17.75 13.50 3.24
CA ALA A 43 -17.36 12.31 4.00
C ALA A 43 -16.35 11.45 3.23
N LYS A 44 -16.56 11.24 1.92
CA LYS A 44 -15.61 10.52 1.07
C LYS A 44 -14.24 11.22 1.02
N LEU A 45 -14.21 12.54 0.81
CA LEU A 45 -12.96 13.31 0.77
C LEU A 45 -12.18 13.21 2.09
N ILE A 46 -12.87 13.24 3.23
CA ILE A 46 -12.25 13.04 4.55
C ILE A 46 -11.58 11.66 4.63
N SER A 47 -12.30 10.59 4.24
CA SER A 47 -11.75 9.24 4.23
C SER A 47 -10.54 9.11 3.30
N ASP A 48 -10.61 9.70 2.10
CA ASP A 48 -9.50 9.66 1.13
C ASP A 48 -8.26 10.39 1.67
N ILE A 49 -8.43 11.53 2.34
CA ILE A 49 -7.36 12.29 3.01
C ILE A 49 -6.71 11.45 4.11
N PHE A 50 -7.50 10.80 4.97
CA PHE A 50 -6.97 9.93 6.02
C PHE A 50 -6.18 8.75 5.46
N ARG A 51 -6.66 8.14 4.38
CA ARG A 51 -5.96 7.04 3.70
C ARG A 51 -4.64 7.51 3.07
N ALA A 52 -4.65 8.66 2.40
CA ALA A 52 -3.45 9.24 1.82
C ALA A 52 -2.41 9.63 2.87
N GLY A 53 -2.85 10.06 4.06
CA GLY A 53 -1.99 10.39 5.19
C GLY A 53 -1.50 9.18 6.00
N GLY A 54 -1.89 7.96 5.65
CA GLY A 54 -1.59 6.76 6.44
C GLY A 54 -2.26 6.75 7.83
N LEU A 55 -3.29 7.58 8.02
CA LEU A 55 -4.08 7.67 9.25
C LEU A 55 -5.23 6.66 9.27
N PHE A 56 -5.48 6.02 8.14
CA PHE A 56 -6.38 4.88 8.04
C PHE A 56 -5.55 3.61 8.30
N ILE A 57 -5.68 3.06 9.51
CA ILE A 57 -5.18 1.72 9.81
C ILE A 57 -6.20 0.76 9.20
N ASP A 58 -5.80 0.02 8.16
CA ASP A 58 -6.58 -1.11 7.72
C ASP A 58 -6.67 -2.07 8.93
N ALA A 59 -7.90 -2.30 9.44
CA ALA A 59 -8.14 -3.21 10.56
C ALA A 59 -7.79 -4.68 10.23
N GLY A 60 -7.34 -4.96 9.00
CA GLY A 60 -6.60 -6.15 8.64
C GLY A 60 -5.12 -5.87 8.78
N ASP A 61 -4.62 -6.05 9.99
CA ASP A 61 -3.19 -6.19 10.25
C ASP A 61 -2.72 -7.44 9.48
N ASP A 62 -2.35 -7.27 8.20
CA ASP A 62 -1.70 -8.28 7.35
C ASP A 62 -0.28 -8.58 7.86
N ARG A 63 0.02 -8.30 9.14
CA ARG A 63 1.21 -8.84 9.77
C ARG A 63 1.08 -10.36 9.78
N PRO A 64 2.16 -11.08 9.45
CA PRO A 64 2.18 -12.50 9.68
C PRO A 64 1.84 -12.76 11.15
N LYS A 65 0.97 -13.74 11.41
CA LYS A 65 0.67 -14.19 12.75
C LYS A 65 1.99 -14.40 13.51
N GLU A 66 2.06 -13.90 14.73
CA GLU A 66 3.17 -14.22 15.60
C GLU A 66 3.06 -15.70 16.04
N PRO A 67 4.15 -16.37 16.44
CA PRO A 67 4.11 -17.79 16.77
C PRO A 67 3.09 -18.18 17.85
N TYR A 68 2.78 -17.27 18.78
CA TYR A 68 1.78 -17.48 19.83
C TYR A 68 0.32 -17.31 19.35
N GLU A 69 0.12 -16.83 18.12
CA GLU A 69 -1.18 -16.64 17.45
C GLU A 69 -1.48 -17.76 16.45
N MET A 70 -0.53 -18.67 16.24
CA MET A 70 -0.63 -19.79 15.30
C MET A 70 -1.12 -21.06 16.02
N SER A 71 -1.93 -21.86 15.33
CA SER A 71 -2.19 -23.24 15.73
C SER A 71 -0.93 -24.11 15.52
N ALA A 72 -0.90 -25.30 16.12
CA ALA A 72 0.21 -26.25 15.92
C ALA A 72 0.41 -26.62 14.42
N GLU A 73 -0.69 -26.73 13.67
CA GLU A 73 -0.67 -27.01 12.23
C GLU A 73 -0.11 -25.83 11.44
N GLU A 74 -0.48 -24.61 11.81
CA GLU A 74 0.03 -23.37 11.20
C GLU A 74 1.53 -23.19 11.47
N ILE A 75 2.01 -23.52 12.68
CA ILE A 75 3.44 -23.52 13.02
C ILE A 75 4.20 -24.53 12.14
N GLN A 76 3.67 -25.74 11.97
CA GLN A 76 4.30 -26.77 11.15
C GLN A 76 4.39 -26.36 9.67
N ALA A 77 3.35 -25.70 9.15
CA ALA A 77 3.34 -25.15 7.80
C ALA A 77 4.39 -24.03 7.64
N GLU A 78 4.48 -23.10 8.59
CA GLU A 78 5.44 -22.00 8.52
C GLU A 78 6.90 -22.49 8.65
N LEU A 79 7.16 -23.48 9.51
CA LEU A 79 8.48 -24.13 9.60
C LEU A 79 8.90 -24.76 8.27
N THR A 80 7.97 -25.46 7.60
CA THR A 80 8.23 -26.08 6.29
C THR A 80 8.54 -25.03 5.22
N ARG A 81 7.83 -23.90 5.24
CA ARG A 81 8.06 -22.75 4.35
C ARG A 81 9.45 -22.16 4.57
N LEU A 82 9.84 -21.92 5.82
CA LEU A 82 11.13 -21.34 6.18
C LEU A 82 12.30 -22.28 5.84
N GLN A 83 12.14 -23.59 6.06
CA GLN A 83 13.16 -24.59 5.69
C GLN A 83 13.39 -24.64 4.18
N SER A 84 12.31 -24.60 3.39
CA SER A 84 12.39 -24.57 1.92
C SER A 84 13.14 -23.34 1.42
N ARG A 85 12.89 -22.17 2.03
CA ARG A 85 13.58 -20.91 1.72
C ARG A 85 15.07 -20.95 2.09
N ARG A 86 15.43 -21.59 3.20
CA ARG A 86 16.83 -21.77 3.61
C ARG A 86 17.61 -22.68 2.65
N GLY A 87 16.97 -23.73 2.13
CA GLY A 87 17.58 -24.62 1.13
C GLY A 87 17.92 -23.90 -0.18
N GLN A 88 17.04 -22.99 -0.64
CA GLN A 88 17.26 -22.19 -1.84
C GLN A 88 18.43 -21.19 -1.68
N ASN A 89 18.50 -20.47 -0.57
CA ASN A 89 19.61 -19.54 -0.31
C ASN A 89 20.96 -20.24 -0.14
N SER A 90 20.97 -21.52 0.24
CA SER A 90 22.22 -22.29 0.38
C SER A 90 22.79 -22.71 -0.97
N ALA A 91 21.94 -22.92 -1.99
CA ALA A 91 22.39 -23.28 -3.34
C ALA A 91 23.02 -22.08 -4.09
N GLU A 92 22.60 -20.85 -3.80
CA GLU A 92 23.12 -19.63 -4.44
C GLU A 92 24.45 -19.13 -3.85
N ILE A 93 24.87 -19.63 -2.69
CA ILE A 93 26.12 -19.19 -2.01
C ILE A 93 27.33 -20.06 -2.42
N PHE A 94 27.11 -21.24 -2.98
CA PHE A 94 28.16 -22.20 -3.37
C PHE A 94 28.29 -22.38 -4.89
N ASP A 95 27.69 -21.48 -5.68
CA ASP A 95 27.87 -21.33 -7.14
C ASP A 95 28.49 -19.94 -7.42
#